data_AF-Q121K6-F1
#
_entry.id   AF-Q121K6-F1
#
_cell.length_a   1.000
_cell.length_b   1.000
_cell.length_c   1.000
_cell.angle_alpha   90.00
_cell.angle_beta   90.00
_cell.angle_gamma   90.00
#
_symmetry.space_group_name_H-M   'P 1'
#
loop_
_entity.id
_entity.type
_entity.pdbx_description
1 polymer ?
#
loop_
_entity_poly.entity_id
_entity_poly.type
_entity_poly.pdbx_seq_one_letter_code
_entity_poly.pdbx_strand_id
1 'polypeptide(L)'
;MGIPDIDLLKASFFGPWVPIPGTKNRVQHHYLSIAHWFESAKFMPARPDLRDAVLHCPSAKEARKFARARQAAWRSDWSLVRHSALVAGLGFLSLDRPDLNLVGLPGDALVSHLSGLKTPASFLTDCVLRFQAWGQGPRIATFGALTAPDGIVGKKLSKVVQNKPSWTLVSLCNSQTAWRVHDWALSHYIPVKYVGQPKLRSSASVLNALLESTDQLVVFELKGGKKADAIIQKARALKVSVSLELYVASELAKPSID
;
A
#
# COMPACT_ATOMS: atom_id res chain seq x y z
N MET A 1 -4.22 27.18 -15.12
CA MET A 1 -3.06 26.28 -15.28
C MET A 1 -3.49 25.15 -16.20
N GLY A 2 -2.74 24.90 -17.28
CA GLY A 2 -3.07 23.85 -18.25
C GLY A 2 -2.96 22.45 -17.61
N ILE A 3 -3.77 21.50 -18.08
CA ILE A 3 -3.65 20.10 -17.70
C ILE A 3 -2.31 19.61 -18.29
N PRO A 4 -1.38 19.08 -17.48
CA PRO A 4 -0.12 18.57 -18.02
C PRO A 4 -0.39 17.41 -18.98
N ASP A 5 0.35 17.32 -20.08
CA ASP A 5 0.27 16.19 -21.02
C ASP A 5 0.91 14.95 -20.38
N ILE A 6 0.13 14.28 -19.52
CA ILE A 6 0.57 13.11 -18.77
C ILE A 6 0.12 11.84 -19.50
N ASP A 7 1.07 11.09 -20.05
CA ASP A 7 0.80 9.73 -20.50
C ASP A 7 0.92 8.75 -19.32
N LEU A 8 -0.17 8.58 -18.56
CA LEU A 8 -0.24 7.65 -17.42
C LEU A 8 0.05 6.19 -17.81
N LEU A 9 -0.13 5.86 -19.08
CA LEU A 9 0.14 4.52 -19.61
C LEU A 9 1.62 4.30 -19.95
N LYS A 10 2.45 5.35 -19.82
CA LYS A 10 3.91 5.31 -19.94
C LYS A 10 4.64 5.81 -18.69
N ALA A 11 3.93 6.37 -17.72
CA ALA A 11 4.50 6.76 -16.44
C ALA A 11 4.90 5.51 -15.63
N SER A 12 6.20 5.25 -15.58
CA SER A 12 6.74 4.20 -14.71
C SER A 12 6.81 4.67 -13.25
N PHE A 13 6.71 3.73 -12.32
CA PHE A 13 6.73 4.01 -10.90
C PHE A 13 7.17 2.79 -10.07
N PHE A 14 7.70 3.06 -8.87
CA PHE A 14 7.94 2.03 -7.88
C PHE A 14 6.64 1.67 -7.13
N GLY A 15 6.29 0.39 -7.15
CA GLY A 15 5.21 -0.16 -6.36
C GLY A 15 5.71 -0.71 -5.02
N PRO A 16 5.00 -1.71 -4.47
CA PRO A 16 5.30 -2.21 -3.14
C PRO A 16 6.51 -3.14 -3.10
N TRP A 17 7.06 -3.31 -1.89
CA TRP A 17 8.03 -4.33 -1.55
C TRP A 17 7.35 -5.69 -1.38
N VAL A 18 7.65 -6.65 -2.25
CA VAL A 18 7.04 -7.99 -2.20
C VAL A 18 8.09 -9.08 -1.95
N PRO A 19 7.69 -10.23 -1.40
CA PRO A 19 8.57 -11.39 -1.33
C PRO A 19 9.01 -11.84 -2.72
N ILE A 20 10.30 -12.13 -2.87
CA ILE A 20 10.85 -12.77 -4.06
C ILE A 20 10.52 -14.27 -3.98
N PRO A 21 9.87 -14.87 -5.00
CA PRO A 21 9.54 -16.30 -5.02
C PRO A 21 10.74 -17.18 -4.66
N GLY A 22 10.55 -18.13 -3.75
CA GLY A 22 11.58 -19.10 -3.35
C GLY A 22 12.71 -18.52 -2.48
N THR A 23 12.62 -17.27 -2.01
CA THR A 23 13.64 -16.68 -1.15
C THR A 23 13.04 -15.99 0.09
N LYS A 24 13.88 -15.66 1.08
CA LYS A 24 13.50 -14.84 2.24
C LYS A 24 13.61 -13.33 1.96
N ASN A 25 14.14 -12.95 0.80
CA ASN A 25 14.40 -11.56 0.45
C ASN A 25 13.16 -10.91 -0.15
N ARG A 26 13.12 -9.58 -0.06
CA ARG A 26 12.10 -8.75 -0.71
C ARG A 26 12.73 -7.89 -1.78
N VAL A 27 11.93 -7.57 -2.79
CA VAL A 27 12.28 -6.64 -3.86
C VAL A 27 11.17 -5.60 -3.98
N GLN A 28 11.56 -4.37 -4.28
CA GLN A 28 10.59 -3.35 -4.67
C GLN A 28 10.28 -3.52 -6.16
N HIS A 29 9.01 -3.74 -6.47
CA HIS A 29 8.59 -3.85 -7.86
C HIS A 29 8.65 -2.50 -8.57
N HIS A 30 9.22 -2.48 -9.76
CA HIS A 30 9.15 -1.35 -10.69
C HIS A 30 8.15 -1.69 -11.79
N TYR A 31 7.12 -0.86 -11.93
CA TYR A 31 6.09 -1.04 -12.96
C TYR A 31 6.32 -0.03 -14.08
N LEU A 32 6.36 -0.50 -15.32
CA LEU A 32 6.53 0.36 -16.49
C LEU A 32 5.33 1.28 -16.73
N SER A 33 4.14 0.87 -16.26
CA SER A 33 2.95 1.72 -16.27
C SER A 33 1.83 1.19 -15.39
N ILE A 34 0.78 1.99 -15.21
CA ILE A 34 -0.43 1.58 -14.48
C ILE A 34 -1.09 0.32 -15.07
N ALA A 35 -0.94 0.08 -16.38
CA ALA A 35 -1.40 -1.15 -17.02
C ALA A 35 -0.62 -2.38 -16.56
N HIS A 36 0.70 -2.28 -16.37
CA HIS A 36 1.52 -3.39 -15.87
C HIS A 36 1.11 -3.74 -14.44
N TRP A 37 0.90 -2.73 -13.60
CA TRP A 37 0.34 -2.93 -12.26
C TRP A 37 -1.00 -3.67 -12.32
N PHE A 38 -1.97 -3.12 -13.06
CA PHE A 38 -3.33 -3.67 -13.10
C PHE A 38 -3.39 -5.11 -13.62
N GLU A 39 -2.57 -5.44 -14.61
CA GLU A 39 -2.48 -6.80 -15.15
C GLU A 39 -1.73 -7.76 -14.21
N SER A 40 -0.69 -7.28 -13.50
CA SER A 40 0.02 -8.09 -12.50
C SER A 40 -0.83 -8.41 -11.27
N ALA A 41 -1.71 -7.47 -10.88
CA ALA A 41 -2.58 -7.58 -9.72
C ALA A 41 -3.57 -8.76 -9.81
N LYS A 42 -3.86 -9.24 -11.04
CA LYS A 42 -4.70 -10.41 -11.29
C LYS A 42 -4.12 -11.70 -10.72
N PHE A 43 -2.80 -11.74 -10.52
CA PHE A 43 -2.08 -12.91 -10.02
C PHE A 43 -1.72 -12.78 -8.52
N MET A 44 -2.02 -11.65 -7.89
CA MET A 44 -1.72 -11.44 -6.47
C MET A 44 -2.81 -12.04 -5.55
N PRO A 45 -2.44 -12.56 -4.37
CA PRO A 45 -1.08 -12.90 -3.93
C PRO A 45 -0.61 -14.29 -4.39
N ALA A 46 -1.51 -15.10 -4.96
CA ALA A 46 -1.35 -16.55 -5.10
C ALA A 46 -0.34 -17.02 -6.17
N ARG A 47 -0.08 -16.20 -7.19
CA ARG A 47 0.78 -16.54 -8.35
C ARG A 47 1.88 -15.51 -8.52
N PRO A 48 2.85 -15.43 -7.59
CA PRO A 48 3.90 -14.42 -7.65
C PRO A 48 4.82 -14.63 -8.87
N ASP A 49 4.96 -15.85 -9.37
CA ASP A 49 5.64 -16.19 -10.62
C ASP A 49 5.03 -15.47 -11.84
N LEU A 50 3.70 -15.52 -11.97
CA LEU A 50 2.99 -14.89 -13.08
C LEU A 50 2.89 -13.37 -12.91
N ARG A 51 2.74 -12.90 -11.67
CA ARG A 51 2.82 -11.47 -11.33
C ARG A 51 4.14 -10.90 -11.84
N ASP A 52 5.27 -11.51 -11.48
CA ASP A 52 6.61 -11.02 -11.81
C ASP A 52 6.85 -11.07 -13.32
N ALA A 53 6.35 -12.10 -14.01
CA ALA A 53 6.42 -12.18 -15.47
C ALA A 53 5.70 -11.01 -16.18
N VAL A 54 4.62 -10.45 -15.61
CA VAL A 54 3.94 -9.27 -16.18
C VAL A 54 4.86 -8.04 -16.15
N LEU A 55 5.71 -7.88 -15.14
CA LEU A 55 6.62 -6.73 -15.04
C LEU A 55 7.67 -6.71 -16.16
N HIS A 56 8.00 -7.89 -16.69
CA HIS A 56 8.96 -8.04 -17.79
C HIS A 56 8.33 -7.91 -19.18
N CYS A 57 7.01 -7.71 -19.28
CA CYS A 57 6.38 -7.43 -20.56
C CYS A 57 6.85 -6.05 -21.07
N PRO A 58 7.28 -5.92 -22.34
CA PRO A 58 7.84 -4.66 -22.82
C PRO A 58 6.78 -3.58 -23.07
N SER A 59 5.50 -3.95 -23.12
CA SER A 59 4.40 -3.01 -23.37
C SER A 59 3.12 -3.38 -22.63
N ALA A 60 2.27 -2.37 -22.40
CA ALA A 60 0.93 -2.55 -21.84
C ALA A 60 0.06 -3.51 -22.68
N LYS A 61 0.30 -3.57 -24.00
CA LYS A 61 -0.39 -4.51 -24.90
C LYS A 61 0.02 -5.95 -24.62
N GLU A 62 1.32 -6.19 -24.43
CA GLU A 62 1.86 -7.52 -24.12
C GLU A 62 1.52 -7.97 -22.72
N ALA A 63 1.56 -7.08 -21.72
CA ALA A 63 1.07 -7.36 -20.36
C ALA A 63 -0.39 -7.85 -20.38
N ARG A 64 -1.27 -7.13 -21.10
CA ARG A 64 -2.69 -7.54 -21.29
C ARG A 64 -2.82 -8.88 -22.00
N LYS A 65 -2.04 -9.12 -23.07
CA LYS A 65 -2.03 -10.39 -23.81
C LYS A 65 -1.59 -11.54 -22.91
N PHE A 66 -0.50 -11.36 -22.17
CA PHE A 66 0.07 -12.34 -21.25
C PHE A 66 -0.93 -12.73 -20.17
N ALA A 67 -1.54 -11.73 -19.53
CA ALA A 67 -2.49 -11.95 -18.45
C ALA A 67 -3.76 -12.64 -18.95
N ARG A 68 -4.32 -12.21 -20.07
CA ARG A 68 -5.52 -12.83 -20.67
C ARG A 68 -5.29 -14.28 -21.09
N ALA A 69 -4.12 -14.60 -21.63
CA ALA A 69 -3.77 -15.99 -21.98
C ALA A 69 -3.74 -16.93 -20.75
N ARG A 70 -3.66 -16.37 -19.53
CA ARG A 70 -3.58 -17.11 -18.26
C ARG A 70 -4.77 -16.79 -17.36
N GLN A 71 -5.94 -16.53 -17.95
CA GLN A 71 -7.15 -16.18 -17.22
C GLN A 71 -7.55 -17.22 -16.16
N ALA A 72 -7.30 -18.50 -16.42
CA ALA A 72 -7.55 -19.58 -15.46
C ALA A 72 -6.70 -19.48 -14.17
N ALA A 73 -5.59 -18.73 -14.20
CA ALA A 73 -4.73 -18.49 -13.05
C ALA A 73 -4.96 -17.12 -12.39
N TRP A 74 -5.97 -16.36 -12.83
CA TRP A 74 -6.36 -15.14 -12.13
C TRP A 74 -6.91 -15.50 -10.74
N ARG A 75 -6.79 -14.55 -9.81
CA ARG A 75 -7.50 -14.61 -8.54
C ARG A 75 -9.00 -14.76 -8.77
N SER A 76 -9.62 -15.65 -8.00
CA SER A 76 -11.04 -16.03 -8.16
C SER A 76 -12.00 -14.86 -7.91
N ASP A 77 -11.61 -13.91 -7.07
CA ASP A 77 -12.38 -12.73 -6.68
C ASP A 77 -12.02 -11.48 -7.51
N TRP A 78 -11.36 -11.63 -8.68
CA TRP A 78 -10.91 -10.50 -9.50
C TRP A 78 -12.01 -9.49 -9.83
N SER A 79 -13.24 -9.96 -10.09
CA SER A 79 -14.40 -9.11 -10.38
C SER A 79 -14.73 -8.16 -9.22
N LEU A 80 -14.51 -8.60 -7.98
CA LEU A 80 -14.77 -7.83 -6.76
C LEU A 80 -13.65 -6.83 -6.49
N VAL A 81 -12.39 -7.26 -6.64
CA VAL A 81 -11.24 -6.46 -6.19
C VAL A 81 -10.64 -5.54 -7.25
N ARG A 82 -11.02 -5.68 -8.52
CA ARG A 82 -10.43 -4.89 -9.63
C ARG A 82 -10.48 -3.37 -9.43
N HIS A 83 -11.52 -2.84 -8.78
CA HIS A 83 -11.60 -1.41 -8.48
C HIS A 83 -10.50 -1.01 -7.50
N SER A 84 -10.40 -1.71 -6.38
CA SER A 84 -9.37 -1.47 -5.36
C SER A 84 -7.97 -1.67 -5.93
N ALA A 85 -7.77 -2.66 -6.81
CA ALA A 85 -6.51 -2.85 -7.51
C ALA A 85 -6.11 -1.63 -8.34
N LEU A 86 -7.02 -1.06 -9.15
CA LEU A 86 -6.70 0.13 -9.94
C LEU A 86 -6.45 1.36 -9.05
N VAL A 87 -7.29 1.57 -8.04
CA VAL A 87 -7.14 2.66 -7.06
C VAL A 87 -5.79 2.58 -6.36
N ALA A 88 -5.36 1.37 -5.96
CA ALA A 88 -4.08 1.18 -5.32
C ALA A 88 -2.91 1.51 -6.25
N GLY A 89 -3.01 1.13 -7.52
CA GLY A 89 -2.00 1.45 -8.53
C GLY A 89 -1.85 2.95 -8.74
N LEU A 90 -2.97 3.67 -8.83
CA LEU A 90 -2.98 5.13 -8.88
C LEU A 90 -2.39 5.75 -7.61
N GLY A 91 -2.69 5.14 -6.45
CA GLY A 91 -2.11 5.53 -5.16
C GLY A 91 -0.60 5.39 -5.13
N PHE A 92 -0.06 4.23 -5.53
CA PHE A 92 1.39 4.01 -5.63
C PHE A 92 2.05 4.97 -6.62
N LEU A 93 1.47 5.15 -7.81
CA LEU A 93 1.96 6.11 -8.80
C LEU A 93 1.98 7.53 -8.22
N SER A 94 0.94 7.95 -7.51
CA SER A 94 0.87 9.29 -6.90
C SER A 94 1.88 9.49 -5.77
N LEU A 95 2.17 8.44 -5.00
CA LEU A 95 3.15 8.46 -3.92
C LEU A 95 4.59 8.53 -4.46
N ASP A 96 4.87 7.83 -5.56
CA ASP A 96 6.19 7.78 -6.19
C ASP A 96 6.47 8.96 -7.11
N ARG A 97 5.43 9.46 -7.78
CA ARG A 97 5.48 10.56 -8.77
C ARG A 97 4.59 11.74 -8.36
N PRO A 98 4.91 12.43 -7.25
CA PRO A 98 4.13 13.58 -6.78
C PRO A 98 4.14 14.74 -7.78
N ASP A 99 5.13 14.80 -8.67
CA ASP A 99 5.24 15.77 -9.77
C ASP A 99 4.06 15.71 -10.75
N LEU A 100 3.39 14.55 -10.85
CA LEU A 100 2.22 14.37 -11.72
C LEU A 100 0.93 14.97 -11.14
N ASN A 101 0.91 15.28 -9.83
CA ASN A 101 -0.23 15.85 -9.12
C ASN A 101 -1.59 15.17 -9.42
N LEU A 102 -1.59 13.83 -9.51
CA LEU A 102 -2.76 13.07 -9.96
C LEU A 102 -4.01 13.29 -9.11
N VAL A 103 -3.83 13.45 -7.80
CA VAL A 103 -4.94 13.71 -6.85
C VAL A 103 -5.60 15.06 -7.11
N GLY A 104 -4.84 16.05 -7.60
CA GLY A 104 -5.33 17.39 -7.91
C GLY A 104 -5.95 17.53 -9.30
N LEU A 105 -5.91 16.50 -10.14
CA LEU A 105 -6.50 16.55 -11.48
C LEU A 105 -8.03 16.46 -11.44
N PRO A 106 -8.73 17.16 -12.36
CA PRO A 106 -10.15 16.92 -12.63
C PRO A 106 -10.42 15.45 -12.95
N GLY A 107 -11.54 14.92 -12.46
CA GLY A 107 -11.85 13.49 -12.57
C GLY A 107 -12.05 13.03 -14.01
N ASP A 108 -12.70 13.84 -14.84
CA ASP A 108 -12.89 13.63 -16.28
C ASP A 108 -11.56 13.58 -17.04
N ALA A 109 -10.62 14.49 -16.71
CA ALA A 109 -9.28 14.47 -17.26
C ALA A 109 -8.55 13.15 -16.91
N LEU A 110 -8.62 12.73 -15.64
CA LEU A 110 -8.00 11.48 -15.20
C LEU A 110 -8.62 10.25 -15.88
N VAL A 111 -9.94 10.22 -16.05
CA VAL A 111 -10.64 9.16 -16.81
C VAL A 111 -10.15 9.12 -18.27
N SER A 112 -9.99 10.28 -18.91
CA SER A 112 -9.48 10.39 -20.28
C SER A 112 -8.09 9.76 -20.41
N HIS A 113 -7.16 10.09 -19.50
CA HIS A 113 -5.81 9.50 -19.50
C HIS A 113 -5.80 7.97 -19.25
N LEU A 114 -6.81 7.44 -18.54
CA LEU A 114 -6.93 6.01 -18.24
C LEU A 114 -7.67 5.21 -19.32
N SER A 115 -8.30 5.86 -20.29
CA SER A 115 -9.11 5.20 -21.34
C SER A 115 -8.34 4.12 -22.12
N GLY A 116 -7.02 4.28 -22.31
CA GLY A 116 -6.17 3.28 -22.97
C GLY A 116 -5.94 1.99 -22.18
N LEU A 117 -6.46 1.86 -20.95
CA LEU A 117 -6.60 0.57 -20.25
C LEU A 117 -7.59 -0.37 -20.94
N LYS A 118 -8.43 0.14 -21.87
CA LYS A 118 -9.46 -0.65 -22.58
C LYS A 118 -10.46 -1.31 -21.62
N THR A 119 -10.88 -0.53 -20.62
CA THR A 119 -11.93 -0.91 -19.67
C THR A 119 -13.13 0.03 -19.82
N PRO A 120 -14.33 -0.35 -19.36
CA PRO A 120 -15.52 0.49 -19.48
C PRO A 120 -15.34 1.86 -18.82
N ALA A 121 -15.85 2.93 -19.42
CA ALA A 121 -15.72 4.28 -18.89
C ALA A 121 -16.36 4.42 -17.49
N SER A 122 -17.53 3.80 -17.27
CA SER A 122 -18.19 3.79 -15.95
C SER A 122 -17.30 3.19 -14.85
N PHE A 123 -16.61 2.09 -15.15
CA PHE A 123 -15.63 1.48 -14.25
C PHE A 123 -14.48 2.44 -13.92
N LEU A 124 -13.97 3.18 -14.92
CA LEU A 124 -12.90 4.16 -14.72
C LEU A 124 -13.38 5.33 -13.86
N THR A 125 -14.58 5.85 -14.12
CA THR A 125 -15.21 6.91 -13.32
C THR A 125 -15.31 6.49 -11.85
N ASP A 126 -15.82 5.29 -11.56
CA ASP A 126 -15.93 4.77 -10.20
C ASP A 126 -14.56 4.65 -9.52
N CYS A 127 -13.54 4.20 -10.25
CA CYS A 127 -12.17 4.11 -9.72
C CYS A 127 -11.56 5.49 -9.44
N VAL A 128 -11.77 6.46 -10.33
CA VAL A 128 -11.27 7.83 -10.17
C VAL A 128 -11.91 8.50 -8.96
N LEU A 129 -13.22 8.35 -8.76
CA LEU A 129 -13.91 8.88 -7.57
C LEU A 129 -13.33 8.29 -6.28
N ARG A 130 -13.11 6.97 -6.24
CA ARG A 130 -12.49 6.29 -5.09
C ARG A 130 -11.04 6.72 -4.87
N PHE A 131 -10.28 6.93 -5.94
CA PHE A 131 -8.90 7.41 -5.89
C PHE A 131 -8.81 8.85 -5.37
N GLN A 132 -9.70 9.74 -5.81
CA GLN A 132 -9.76 11.11 -5.28
C GLN A 132 -10.15 11.12 -3.80
N ALA A 133 -11.11 10.27 -3.40
CA ALA A 133 -11.44 10.07 -1.99
C ALA A 133 -10.25 9.50 -1.19
N TRP A 134 -9.44 8.62 -1.79
CA TRP A 134 -8.20 8.14 -1.20
C TRP A 134 -7.16 9.25 -1.00
N GLY A 135 -7.04 10.19 -1.94
CA GLY A 135 -6.13 11.33 -1.81
C GLY A 135 -6.44 12.24 -0.62
N GLN A 136 -7.67 12.20 -0.11
CA GLN A 136 -8.12 12.88 1.12
C GLN A 136 -8.18 11.95 2.35
N GLY A 137 -7.84 10.66 2.17
CA GLY A 137 -7.88 9.66 3.21
C GLY A 137 -6.72 9.80 4.19
N PRO A 138 -6.86 9.29 5.43
CA PRO A 138 -5.83 9.40 6.44
C PRO A 138 -4.62 8.53 6.13
N ARG A 139 -3.46 8.99 6.58
CA ARG A 139 -2.19 8.27 6.56
C ARG A 139 -1.97 7.64 7.92
N ILE A 140 -1.90 6.32 7.97
CA ILE A 140 -1.89 5.56 9.22
C ILE A 140 -0.57 4.81 9.32
N ALA A 141 0.16 5.01 10.42
CA ALA A 141 1.38 4.27 10.72
C ALA A 141 1.18 3.34 11.92
N THR A 142 2.05 2.35 12.04
CA THR A 142 2.14 1.50 13.23
C THR A 142 3.52 1.60 13.88
N PHE A 143 3.56 1.52 15.20
CA PHE A 143 4.80 1.36 15.97
C PHE A 143 4.67 0.15 16.91
N GLY A 144 5.73 -0.65 17.04
CA GLY A 144 5.74 -1.86 17.88
C GLY A 144 4.99 -3.07 17.29
N ALA A 145 4.30 -2.91 16.16
CA ALA A 145 3.55 -4.00 15.51
C ALA A 145 4.43 -5.19 15.09
N LEU A 146 5.72 -4.97 14.79
CA LEU A 146 6.67 -6.04 14.46
C LEU A 146 6.76 -7.10 15.55
N THR A 147 6.70 -6.69 16.82
CA THR A 147 6.90 -7.57 17.98
C THR A 147 5.61 -7.94 18.70
N ALA A 148 4.48 -7.33 18.33
CA ALA A 148 3.20 -7.60 18.94
C ALA A 148 2.58 -8.90 18.38
N PRO A 149 1.66 -9.58 19.09
CA PRO A 149 0.93 -10.73 18.57
C PRO A 149 0.06 -10.42 17.35
N ASP A 150 -0.22 -11.43 16.53
CA ASP A 150 -0.98 -11.27 15.29
C ASP A 150 -2.44 -10.90 15.52
N GLY A 151 -3.14 -11.65 16.36
CA GLY A 151 -4.55 -11.41 16.67
C GLY A 151 -4.79 -10.01 17.26
N ILE A 152 -3.84 -9.48 18.02
CA ILE A 152 -3.95 -8.15 18.63
C ILE A 152 -3.82 -7.06 17.58
N VAL A 153 -2.79 -7.15 16.74
CA VAL A 153 -2.56 -6.17 15.68
C VAL A 153 -3.69 -6.19 14.65
N GLY A 154 -4.12 -7.38 14.22
CA GLY A 154 -5.24 -7.53 13.28
C GLY A 154 -6.53 -6.92 13.82
N LYS A 155 -6.92 -7.25 15.06
CA LYS A 155 -8.13 -6.72 15.70
C LYS A 155 -8.08 -5.20 15.84
N LYS A 156 -6.96 -4.66 16.32
CA LYS A 156 -6.81 -3.21 16.53
C LYS A 156 -6.82 -2.44 15.22
N LEU A 157 -6.05 -2.89 14.22
CA LEU A 157 -6.02 -2.23 12.91
C LEU A 157 -7.38 -2.26 12.24
N SER A 158 -8.04 -3.42 12.23
CA SER A 158 -9.40 -3.56 11.69
C SER A 158 -10.37 -2.55 12.32
N LYS A 159 -10.33 -2.40 13.65
CA LYS A 159 -11.15 -1.39 14.37
C LYS A 159 -10.79 0.04 13.98
N VAL A 160 -9.49 0.35 13.85
CA VAL A 160 -9.03 1.70 13.49
C VAL A 160 -9.50 2.09 12.09
N VAL A 161 -9.55 1.14 11.15
CA VAL A 161 -9.84 1.40 9.73
C VAL A 161 -11.26 1.03 9.30
N GLN A 162 -12.06 0.45 10.20
CA GLN A 162 -13.43 -0.01 9.92
C GLN A 162 -14.30 1.04 9.20
N ASN A 163 -14.16 2.31 9.60
CA ASN A 163 -14.93 3.43 9.05
C ASN A 163 -14.09 4.30 8.10
N LYS A 164 -12.99 3.76 7.58
CA LYS A 164 -12.04 4.44 6.69
C LYS A 164 -11.98 3.67 5.37
N PRO A 165 -12.91 3.93 4.43
CA PRO A 165 -12.98 3.19 3.17
C PRO A 165 -11.74 3.41 2.29
N SER A 166 -11.06 4.54 2.47
CA SER A 166 -9.81 4.87 1.78
C SER A 166 -8.79 5.43 2.77
N TRP A 167 -7.57 4.89 2.77
CA TRP A 167 -6.47 5.34 3.61
C TRP A 167 -5.13 4.84 3.04
N THR A 168 -4.03 5.35 3.59
CA THR A 168 -2.66 4.94 3.21
C THR A 168 -1.94 4.35 4.42
N LEU A 169 -1.32 3.19 4.26
CA LEU A 169 -0.38 2.69 5.26
C LEU A 169 0.96 3.43 5.10
N VAL A 170 1.42 4.07 6.17
CA VAL A 170 2.79 4.61 6.23
C VAL A 170 3.64 3.59 6.96
N SER A 171 4.50 2.92 6.20
CA SER A 171 5.37 1.86 6.71
C SER A 171 6.81 2.35 6.77
N LEU A 172 7.50 2.00 7.85
CA LEU A 172 8.95 2.00 7.82
C LEU A 172 9.42 1.03 6.72
N CYS A 173 10.56 1.34 6.12
CA CYS A 173 11.23 0.48 5.16
C CYS A 173 12.64 0.20 5.66
N ASN A 174 12.76 -0.55 6.77
CA ASN A 174 14.03 -0.98 7.36
C ASN A 174 13.86 -2.27 8.19
N SER A 175 14.79 -2.57 9.09
CA SER A 175 14.72 -3.74 9.98
C SER A 175 13.55 -3.72 10.98
N GLN A 176 12.87 -2.59 11.16
CA GLN A 176 11.70 -2.45 12.03
C GLN A 176 10.36 -2.53 11.27
N THR A 177 10.40 -2.82 9.97
CA THR A 177 9.19 -2.95 9.14
C THR A 177 8.32 -4.09 9.65
N ALA A 178 7.08 -3.79 10.00
CA ALA A 178 6.07 -4.78 10.33
C ALA A 178 5.51 -5.41 9.04
N TRP A 179 6.31 -6.29 8.41
CA TRP A 179 5.98 -6.90 7.10
C TRP A 179 4.60 -7.58 7.06
N ARG A 180 4.14 -8.12 8.19
CA ARG A 180 2.79 -8.69 8.32
C ARG A 180 1.65 -7.67 8.13
N VAL A 181 1.78 -6.49 8.73
CA VAL A 181 0.81 -5.38 8.55
C VAL A 181 0.86 -4.88 7.12
N HIS A 182 2.07 -4.76 6.59
CA HIS A 182 2.31 -4.38 5.21
C HIS A 182 1.65 -5.35 4.23
N ASP A 183 1.87 -6.66 4.36
CA ASP A 183 1.31 -7.66 3.43
C ASP A 183 -0.21 -7.76 3.56
N TRP A 184 -0.75 -7.61 4.77
CA TRP A 184 -2.18 -7.47 4.99
C TRP A 184 -2.75 -6.25 4.27
N ALA A 185 -2.07 -5.10 4.32
CA ALA A 185 -2.48 -3.91 3.57
C ALA A 185 -2.47 -4.17 2.06
N LEU A 186 -1.45 -4.84 1.54
CA LEU A 186 -1.38 -5.19 0.11
C LEU A 186 -2.46 -6.17 -0.33
N SER A 187 -2.82 -7.16 0.50
CA SER A 187 -3.88 -8.11 0.15
C SER A 187 -5.25 -7.43 0.02
N HIS A 188 -5.43 -6.28 0.69
CA HIS A 188 -6.60 -5.42 0.62
C HIS A 188 -6.46 -4.25 -0.37
N TYR A 189 -5.38 -4.21 -1.16
CA TYR A 189 -5.08 -3.12 -2.10
C TYR A 189 -5.06 -1.74 -1.44
N ILE A 190 -4.42 -1.65 -0.28
CA ILE A 190 -4.21 -0.40 0.44
C ILE A 190 -2.83 0.13 0.03
N PRO A 191 -2.74 1.36 -0.52
CA PRO A 191 -1.46 1.97 -0.85
C PRO A 191 -0.53 2.06 0.36
N VAL A 192 0.75 1.78 0.12
CA VAL A 192 1.80 1.84 1.15
C VAL A 192 2.80 2.93 0.79
N LYS A 193 2.95 3.92 1.67
CA LYS A 193 4.03 4.90 1.63
C LYS A 193 5.20 4.40 2.48
N TYR A 194 6.38 4.32 1.89
CA TYR A 194 7.59 3.87 2.58
C TYR A 194 8.38 5.04 3.16
N VAL A 195 8.86 4.88 4.39
CA VAL A 195 9.73 5.84 5.08
C VAL A 195 11.06 5.16 5.42
N GLY A 196 12.16 5.75 4.95
CA GLY A 196 13.51 5.20 5.09
C GLY A 196 13.93 4.33 3.91
N GLN A 197 14.95 3.49 4.13
CA GLN A 197 15.53 2.61 3.11
C GLN A 197 15.93 1.26 3.74
N PRO A 198 15.90 0.13 3.01
CA PRO A 198 16.05 -1.20 3.60
C PRO A 198 17.27 -1.40 4.51
N LYS A 199 18.40 -0.74 4.18
CA LYS A 199 19.66 -0.82 4.93
C LYS A 199 19.82 0.27 5.99
N LEU A 200 18.89 1.22 6.08
CA LEU A 200 18.95 2.34 6.99
C LEU A 200 18.63 1.88 8.42
N ARG A 201 19.52 2.17 9.36
CA ARG A 201 19.26 1.89 10.78
C ARG A 201 18.08 2.73 11.27
N SER A 202 17.31 2.16 12.19
CA SER A 202 16.28 2.94 12.91
C SER A 202 16.96 4.06 13.68
N SER A 203 16.52 5.29 13.45
CA SER A 203 17.07 6.50 14.08
C SER A 203 15.93 7.46 14.41
N ALA A 204 16.20 8.45 15.27
CA ALA A 204 15.23 9.49 15.58
C ALA A 204 14.77 10.25 14.33
N SER A 205 15.66 10.47 13.36
CA SER A 205 15.33 11.12 12.08
C SER A 205 14.31 10.32 11.28
N VAL A 206 14.49 8.99 11.18
CA VAL A 206 13.55 8.11 10.48
C VAL A 206 12.18 8.08 11.17
N LEU A 207 12.15 8.07 12.51
CA LEU A 207 10.91 8.11 13.26
C LEU A 207 10.20 9.48 13.14
N ASN A 208 10.95 10.58 13.07
CA ASN A 208 10.38 11.89 12.80
C ASN A 208 9.74 11.95 11.41
N ALA A 209 10.45 11.48 10.37
CA ALA A 209 9.91 11.39 9.01
C ALA A 209 8.65 10.52 8.92
N LEU A 210 8.58 9.45 9.73
CA LEU A 210 7.39 8.61 9.87
C LEU A 210 6.21 9.45 10.39
N LEU A 211 6.40 10.16 11.51
CA LEU A 211 5.35 10.96 12.13
C LEU A 211 4.90 12.15 11.25
N GLU A 212 5.82 12.82 10.58
CA GLU A 212 5.50 13.92 9.65
C GLU A 212 4.66 13.45 8.45
N SER A 213 4.77 12.17 8.10
CA SER A 213 3.97 11.54 7.05
C SER A 213 2.67 10.91 7.55
N THR A 214 2.34 11.01 8.84
CA THR A 214 1.28 10.24 9.50
C THR A 214 0.23 11.13 10.13
N ASP A 215 -1.05 10.82 9.89
CA ASP A 215 -2.19 11.48 10.56
C ASP A 215 -2.61 10.71 11.82
N GLN A 216 -2.49 9.37 11.81
CA GLN A 216 -2.80 8.50 12.94
C GLN A 216 -1.71 7.45 13.16
N LEU A 217 -1.15 7.41 14.38
CA LEU A 217 -0.19 6.41 14.84
C LEU A 217 -0.90 5.36 15.72
N VAL A 218 -0.82 4.09 15.32
CA VAL A 218 -1.27 2.95 16.14
C VAL A 218 -0.06 2.33 16.84
N VAL A 219 -0.02 2.41 18.15
CA VAL A 219 1.10 1.95 18.98
C VAL A 219 0.72 0.64 19.65
N PHE A 220 1.59 -0.36 19.50
CA PHE A 220 1.49 -1.63 20.21
C PHE A 220 2.63 -1.74 21.22
N GLU A 221 2.30 -1.97 22.48
CA GLU A 221 3.29 -2.06 23.55
C GLU A 221 2.93 -3.12 24.58
N LEU A 222 3.94 -3.80 25.12
CA LEU A 222 3.77 -4.71 26.24
C LEU A 222 3.35 -3.89 27.48
N LYS A 223 2.34 -4.37 28.21
CA LYS A 223 1.86 -3.73 29.44
C LYS A 223 3.02 -3.53 30.44
N GLY A 224 3.24 -2.29 30.87
CA GLY A 224 4.36 -1.90 31.73
C GLY A 224 5.65 -1.53 30.98
N GLY A 225 5.66 -1.65 29.65
CA GLY A 225 6.72 -1.15 28.78
C GLY A 225 6.77 0.38 28.72
N LYS A 226 7.92 0.90 28.30
CA LYS A 226 8.19 2.34 28.09
C LYS A 226 8.92 2.61 26.78
N LYS A 227 8.96 1.63 25.87
CA LYS A 227 9.65 1.73 24.57
C LYS A 227 8.96 2.73 23.66
N ALA A 228 7.65 2.91 23.78
CA ALA A 228 6.90 3.82 22.92
C ALA A 228 6.70 5.22 23.51
N ASP A 229 7.08 5.48 24.77
CA ASP A 229 6.86 6.77 25.44
C ASP A 229 7.39 7.96 24.62
N ALA A 230 8.64 7.85 24.14
CA ALA A 230 9.28 8.89 23.37
C ALA A 230 8.56 9.19 22.04
N ILE A 231 8.13 8.15 21.30
CA ILE A 231 7.44 8.35 20.03
C ILE A 231 6.00 8.83 20.24
N ILE A 232 5.33 8.42 21.32
CA ILE A 232 3.99 8.93 21.68
C ILE A 232 4.05 10.41 22.03
N GLN A 233 5.02 10.82 22.85
CA GLN A 233 5.22 12.24 23.19
C GLN A 233 5.49 13.07 21.93
N LYS A 234 6.36 12.58 21.04
CA LYS A 234 6.67 13.26 19.78
C LYS A 234 5.46 13.33 18.85
N ALA A 235 4.69 12.25 18.73
CA ALA A 235 3.47 12.20 17.92
C ALA A 235 2.45 13.23 18.39
N ARG A 236 2.23 13.33 19.72
CA ARG A 236 1.35 14.35 20.31
C ARG A 236 1.84 15.78 20.05
N ALA A 237 3.15 16.02 20.16
CA ALA A 237 3.75 17.32 19.85
C ALA A 237 3.53 17.72 18.38
N LEU A 238 3.51 16.74 17.46
CA LEU A 238 3.21 16.93 16.04
C LEU A 238 1.70 16.86 15.72
N LYS A 239 0.83 16.82 16.73
CA LYS A 239 -0.64 16.70 16.59
C LYS A 239 -1.11 15.45 15.81
N VAL A 240 -0.29 14.40 15.78
CA VAL A 240 -0.65 13.09 15.22
C VAL A 240 -1.58 12.39 16.20
N SER A 241 -2.71 11.85 15.72
CA SER A 241 -3.64 11.09 16.55
C SER A 241 -3.00 9.77 17.00
N VAL A 242 -3.05 9.45 18.29
CA VAL A 242 -2.40 8.23 18.84
C VAL A 242 -3.45 7.24 19.34
N SER A 243 -3.37 6.01 18.87
CA SER A 243 -4.14 4.87 19.38
C SER A 243 -3.20 3.86 20.03
N LEU A 244 -3.18 3.79 21.36
CA LEU A 244 -2.38 2.83 22.10
C LEU A 244 -3.14 1.50 22.26
N GLU A 245 -2.42 0.40 22.11
CA GLU A 245 -2.86 -0.96 22.39
C GLU A 245 -1.82 -1.64 23.30
N LEU A 246 -2.23 -1.95 24.52
CA LEU A 246 -1.38 -2.63 25.49
C LEU A 246 -1.70 -4.12 25.51
N TYR A 247 -0.67 -4.96 25.36
CA TYR A 247 -0.80 -6.42 25.39
C TYR A 247 0.03 -7.04 26.51
N VAL A 248 -0.33 -8.23 26.97
CA VAL A 248 0.38 -8.93 28.05
C VAL A 248 1.30 -10.03 27.51
N ALA A 249 2.31 -10.42 28.30
CA ALA A 249 3.34 -11.34 27.83
C ALA A 249 2.79 -12.74 27.48
N SER A 250 1.74 -13.18 28.18
CA SER A 250 1.06 -14.45 27.89
C SER A 250 0.40 -14.50 26.51
N GLU A 251 0.16 -13.35 25.88
CA GLU A 251 -0.39 -13.26 24.52
C GLU A 251 0.69 -13.44 23.44
N LEU A 252 1.98 -13.31 23.78
CA LEU A 252 3.09 -13.64 22.88
C LEU A 252 3.25 -15.15 22.69
N ALA A 253 2.82 -15.94 23.69
CA ALA A 253 2.97 -17.39 23.70
C ALA A 253 1.84 -18.13 22.98
N LYS A 254 0.78 -17.44 22.55
CA LYS A 254 -0.32 -18.06 21.80
C LYS A 254 0.12 -18.21 20.34
N PRO A 255 0.22 -19.43 19.80
CA PRO A 255 0.52 -19.60 18.39
C PRO A 255 -0.54 -18.91 17.54
N SER A 256 -0.09 -18.27 16.45
CA SER A 256 -0.97 -17.81 15.39
C SER A 256 -1.74 -19.04 14.87
N ILE A 257 -3.06 -19.05 15.07
CA ILE A 257 -3.92 -20.04 14.44
C ILE A 257 -3.99 -19.63 12.96
N ASP A 258 -3.34 -20.44 12.11
CA ASP A 258 -3.41 -20.35 10.65
C ASP A 258 -4.85 -20.56 10.14
#